data_AF-A0A7C5JKT9-F1
#
_entry.id   AF-A0A7C5JKT9-F1
#
_cell.length_a   1.000
_cell.length_b   1.000
_cell.length_c   1.000
_cell.angle_alpha   90.00
_cell.angle_beta   90.00
_cell.angle_gamma   90.00
#
_symmetry.space_group_name_H-M   'P 1'
#
loop_
_entity.id
_entity.type
_entity.pdbx_description
1 polymer ?
#
loop_
_entity_poly.entity_id
_entity_poly.type
_entity_poly.pdbx_seq_one_letter_code
_entity_poly.pdbx_strand_id
1 'polypeptide(L)'
;MIKKILFAFSLWLFIAGINNAQDSYHYTYFDMTQVALNPALSGSFEGTARIGGLFREQDFLLHSGQYRSPILFADAPLIRGFRKYDWVGFGIAFQYDEQPFTYGDENFSYNNKL
;
A
#
# COMPACT_ATOMS: atom_id res chain seq x y z
N MET A 1 -5.69 -45.32 14.15
CA MET A 1 -5.70 -44.03 14.89
C MET A 1 -4.75 -43.01 14.27
N ILE A 2 -3.53 -43.40 13.86
CA ILE A 2 -2.53 -42.49 13.28
C ILE A 2 -2.97 -41.72 12.02
N LYS A 3 -3.78 -42.34 11.14
CA LYS A 3 -4.33 -41.70 9.94
C LYS A 3 -5.29 -40.54 10.27
N LYS A 4 -6.03 -40.65 11.38
CA LYS A 4 -6.96 -39.59 11.83
C LYS A 4 -6.19 -38.40 12.40
N ILE A 5 -5.06 -38.67 13.08
CA ILE A 5 -4.16 -37.63 13.62
C ILE A 5 -3.46 -36.89 12.49
N LEU A 6 -2.93 -37.61 11.49
CA LEU A 6 -2.31 -37.01 10.31
C LEU A 6 -3.29 -36.14 9.51
N PHE A 7 -4.54 -36.59 9.37
CA PHE A 7 -5.58 -35.81 8.71
C PHE A 7 -5.92 -34.53 9.48
N ALA A 8 -6.09 -34.62 10.80
CA ALA A 8 -6.35 -33.45 11.65
C ALA A 8 -5.19 -32.44 11.63
N PHE A 9 -3.94 -32.92 11.61
CA PHE A 9 -2.76 -32.09 11.53
C PHE A 9 -2.65 -31.37 10.16
N SER A 10 -2.91 -32.08 9.06
CA SER A 10 -2.96 -31.49 7.72
C SER A 10 -4.04 -30.40 7.60
N LEU A 11 -5.22 -30.67 8.17
CA LEU A 11 -6.32 -29.69 8.19
C LEU A 11 -5.97 -28.45 9.03
N TRP A 12 -5.29 -28.64 10.16
CA TRP A 12 -4.82 -27.53 10.99
C TRP A 12 -3.79 -26.65 10.28
N LEU A 13 -2.83 -27.26 9.57
CA LEU A 13 -1.87 -26.53 8.72
C LEU A 13 -2.55 -25.74 7.60
N PHE A 14 -3.58 -26.33 6.97
CA PHE A 14 -4.33 -25.65 5.93
C PHE A 14 -5.08 -24.42 6.47
N ILE A 15 -5.73 -24.52 7.63
CA ILE A 15 -6.45 -23.41 8.26
C ILE A 15 -5.49 -22.32 8.76
N ALA A 16 -4.31 -22.70 9.28
CA ALA A 16 -3.30 -21.76 9.75
C ALA A 16 -2.74 -20.88 8.62
N GLY A 17 -2.68 -21.38 7.38
CA GLY A 17 -2.17 -20.65 6.21
C GLY A 17 -3.12 -19.62 5.59
N ILE A 18 -4.37 -19.51 6.05
CA ILE A 18 -5.39 -18.63 5.44
C ILE A 18 -5.28 -17.17 5.93
N ASN A 19 -4.57 -16.93 7.02
CA ASN A 19 -4.42 -15.58 7.57
C ASN A 19 -3.16 -14.92 6.98
N ASN A 20 -3.34 -13.78 6.30
CA ASN A 20 -2.30 -12.84 5.78
C ASN A 20 -1.92 -12.92 4.28
N ALA A 21 -2.78 -13.41 3.38
CA ALA A 21 -2.45 -13.49 1.96
C ALA A 21 -2.77 -12.22 1.12
N GLN A 22 -2.99 -11.06 1.74
CA GLN A 22 -3.20 -9.81 0.99
C GLN A 22 -2.26 -8.72 1.50
N ASP A 23 -1.28 -8.38 0.66
CA ASP A 23 -0.53 -7.13 0.82
C ASP A 23 -1.53 -5.97 0.67
N SER A 24 -1.71 -5.22 1.75
CA SER A 24 -2.66 -4.09 1.81
C SER A 24 -2.34 -2.99 0.80
N TYR A 25 -1.10 -2.95 0.29
CA TYR A 25 -0.53 -1.84 -0.47
C TYR A 25 -0.22 -2.17 -1.94
N HIS A 26 -1.09 -2.90 -2.62
CA HIS A 26 -0.95 -3.14 -4.06
C HIS A 26 -1.66 -2.05 -4.87
N TYR A 27 -0.96 -0.99 -5.25
CA TYR A 27 -1.50 0.05 -6.13
C TYR A 27 -1.49 -0.42 -7.59
N THR A 28 -2.51 -0.13 -8.40
CA THR A 28 -2.48 -0.43 -9.85
C THR A 28 -1.37 0.34 -10.56
N TYR A 29 -1.05 1.55 -10.08
CA TYR A 29 -0.02 2.43 -10.61
C TYR A 29 1.23 2.47 -9.73
N PHE A 30 1.57 1.34 -9.09
CA PHE A 30 2.73 1.26 -8.19
C PHE A 30 4.03 1.75 -8.85
N ASP A 31 4.24 1.46 -10.14
CA ASP A 31 5.41 1.91 -10.90
C ASP A 31 5.59 3.44 -10.94
N MET A 32 4.54 4.22 -10.70
CA MET A 32 4.62 5.69 -10.62
C MET A 32 5.15 6.17 -9.28
N THR A 33 5.08 5.34 -8.24
CA THR A 33 5.50 5.61 -6.85
C THR A 33 6.80 4.89 -6.48
N GLN A 34 7.83 4.99 -7.33
CA GLN A 34 9.08 4.22 -7.17
C GLN A 34 9.75 4.42 -5.80
N VAL A 35 9.80 5.66 -5.29
CA VAL A 35 10.36 5.98 -3.98
C VAL A 35 9.60 5.33 -2.82
N ALA A 36 8.29 5.13 -2.97
CA ALA A 36 7.45 4.54 -1.94
C ALA A 36 7.49 3.00 -1.94
N LEU A 37 7.75 2.40 -3.10
CA LEU A 37 7.98 0.97 -3.23
C LEU A 37 9.36 0.56 -2.75
N ASN A 38 10.38 1.32 -3.18
CA ASN A 38 11.76 1.04 -2.85
C ASN A 38 12.54 2.36 -2.77
N PRO A 39 13.02 2.75 -1.57
CA PRO A 39 13.82 3.96 -1.39
C PRO A 39 15.07 4.00 -2.29
N ALA A 40 15.63 2.85 -2.71
CA ALA A 40 16.76 2.78 -3.62
C ALA A 40 16.43 3.28 -5.05
N LEU A 41 15.15 3.30 -5.43
CA LEU A 41 14.68 3.85 -6.70
C LEU A 41 14.45 5.36 -6.64
N SER A 42 14.71 6.01 -5.50
CA SER A 42 14.63 7.46 -5.38
C SER A 42 15.56 8.14 -6.39
N GLY A 43 15.01 9.02 -7.23
CA GLY A 43 15.79 9.68 -8.28
C GLY A 43 16.08 8.80 -9.51
N SER A 44 15.47 7.62 -9.61
CA SER A 44 15.57 6.71 -10.77
C SER A 44 14.71 7.17 -11.96
N PHE A 45 14.82 8.44 -12.34
CA PHE A 45 14.07 9.00 -13.46
C PHE A 45 14.88 10.08 -14.17
N GLU A 46 14.54 10.31 -15.43
CA GLU A 46 15.15 11.39 -16.22
C GLU A 46 14.44 12.71 -15.91
N GLY A 47 15.02 13.51 -15.01
CA GLY A 47 14.47 14.81 -14.63
C GLY A 47 15.25 15.49 -13.51
N THR A 48 14.66 16.57 -12.97
CA THR A 48 15.23 17.35 -11.84
C THR A 48 14.58 16.99 -10.52
N ALA A 49 13.25 16.87 -10.51
CA ALA A 49 12.46 16.47 -9.36
C ALA A 49 11.16 15.83 -9.86
N ARG A 50 10.60 14.93 -9.07
CA ARG A 50 9.30 14.31 -9.29
C ARG A 50 8.51 14.41 -7.99
N ILE A 51 7.25 14.83 -8.12
CA ILE A 51 6.28 14.87 -7.05
C ILE A 51 4.98 14.26 -7.59
N GLY A 52 4.28 13.51 -6.75
CA GLY A 52 3.02 12.91 -7.14
C GLY A 52 2.25 12.35 -5.97
N GLY A 53 1.08 11.82 -6.29
CA GLY A 53 0.29 11.07 -5.36
C GLY A 53 -0.63 10.09 -6.09
N LEU A 54 -0.98 9.01 -5.41
CA LEU A 54 -2.00 8.08 -5.85
C LEU A 54 -3.07 7.99 -4.78
N PHE A 55 -4.31 7.86 -5.22
CA PHE A 55 -5.45 7.66 -4.35
C PHE A 55 -6.09 6.33 -4.75
N ARG A 56 -6.23 5.43 -3.77
CA ARG A 56 -6.84 4.12 -3.96
C ARG A 56 -8.06 3.99 -3.05
N GLU A 57 -9.17 3.54 -3.64
CA GLU A 57 -10.36 3.10 -2.91
C GLU A 57 -10.55 1.60 -3.16
N GLN A 58 -10.76 0.83 -2.10
CA GLN A 58 -11.15 -0.58 -2.21
C GLN A 58 -12.68 -0.67 -2.16
N ASP A 59 -13.27 -0.90 -3.34
CA ASP A 59 -14.70 -1.15 -3.59
C ASP A 59 -15.61 0.10 -3.66
N PHE A 60 -16.00 0.47 -4.89
CA PHE A 60 -16.89 1.61 -5.17
C PHE A 60 -18.37 1.32 -4.82
N LEU A 61 -18.77 0.06 -4.70
CA LEU A 61 -20.19 -0.33 -4.61
C LEU A 61 -20.67 -0.60 -3.18
N LEU A 62 -19.77 -0.90 -2.24
CA LEU A 62 -20.11 -1.16 -0.84
C LEU A 62 -19.94 0.11 0.02
N HIS A 63 -21.06 0.61 0.55
CA HIS A 63 -21.15 1.85 1.34
C HIS A 63 -20.56 1.77 2.76
N SER A 64 -19.97 0.63 3.17
CA SER A 64 -19.47 0.40 4.52
C SER A 64 -18.16 -0.40 4.48
N GLY A 65 -17.13 0.05 5.19
CA GLY A 65 -15.84 -0.66 5.29
C GLY A 65 -14.85 -0.39 4.16
N GLN A 66 -15.01 0.69 3.40
CA GLN A 66 -14.07 1.06 2.33
C GLN A 66 -12.69 1.38 2.91
N TYR A 67 -11.64 0.76 2.39
CA TYR A 67 -10.26 1.19 2.66
C TYR A 67 -9.86 2.26 1.66
N ARG A 68 -9.36 3.38 2.17
CA ARG A 68 -8.84 4.52 1.42
C ARG A 68 -7.37 4.65 1.75
N SER A 69 -6.53 4.47 0.74
CA SER A 69 -5.08 4.47 0.92
C SER A 69 -4.42 5.54 0.06
N PRO A 70 -4.43 6.83 0.46
CA PRO A 70 -3.66 7.86 -0.20
C PRO A 70 -2.15 7.66 -0.02
N ILE A 71 -1.39 7.93 -1.08
CA ILE A 71 0.06 8.00 -1.07
C ILE A 71 0.48 9.32 -1.70
N LEU A 72 1.41 10.01 -1.05
CA LEU A 72 2.07 11.21 -1.54
C LEU A 72 3.57 10.96 -1.56
N PHE A 73 4.25 11.42 -2.60
CA PHE A 73 5.69 11.21 -2.72
C PHE A 73 6.38 12.36 -3.42
N ALA A 74 7.64 12.59 -3.05
CA ALA A 74 8.53 13.53 -3.70
C ALA A 74 9.95 12.96 -3.72
N ASP A 75 10.60 12.96 -4.89
CA ASP A 75 11.97 12.47 -5.04
C ASP A 75 12.75 13.27 -6.09
N ALA A 76 14.07 13.36 -5.89
CA ALA A 76 14.98 14.08 -6.77
C ALA A 76 16.32 13.34 -6.91
N PRO A 77 16.87 13.22 -8.15
CA PRO A 77 18.24 12.78 -8.35
C PRO A 77 19.22 13.89 -7.91
N LEU A 78 20.10 13.58 -6.97
CA LEU A 78 21.17 14.49 -6.53
C LEU A 78 22.41 14.35 -7.42
N ILE A 79 22.83 13.11 -7.67
CA ILE A 79 24.06 12.79 -8.41
C ILE A 79 23.75 11.64 -9.36
N ARG A 80 24.07 11.78 -10.64
CA ARG A 80 24.23 10.64 -11.56
C ARG A 80 25.65 10.13 -11.30
N GLY A 81 25.77 8.96 -10.69
CA GLY A 81 26.99 8.44 -10.06
C GLY A 81 28.18 8.22 -11.01
N PHE A 82 29.15 7.42 -10.58
CA PHE A 82 30.40 7.23 -11.33
C PHE A 82 30.22 6.45 -12.65
N ARG A 83 29.17 5.63 -12.79
CA ARG A 83 28.81 4.95 -14.04
C ARG A 83 27.52 5.50 -14.62
N LYS A 84 27.32 5.26 -15.92
CA LYS A 84 26.16 5.72 -16.72
C LYS A 84 24.79 5.33 -16.13
N TYR A 85 24.72 4.26 -15.35
CA TYR A 85 23.50 3.71 -14.74
C TYR A 85 23.47 3.83 -13.22
N ASP A 86 24.43 4.53 -12.61
CA ASP A 86 24.41 4.76 -11.18
C ASP A 86 23.73 6.10 -10.91
N TRP A 87 22.91 6.17 -9.86
CA TRP A 87 22.38 7.43 -9.36
C TRP A 87 22.30 7.40 -7.84
N VAL A 88 22.37 8.59 -7.26
CA VAL A 88 22.08 8.84 -5.86
C VAL A 88 20.97 9.88 -5.85
N GLY A 89 19.84 9.50 -5.27
CA GLY A 89 18.70 10.38 -5.11
C GLY A 89 18.27 10.44 -3.66
N PHE A 90 17.47 11.46 -3.35
CA PHE A 90 16.79 11.60 -2.09
C PHE A 90 15.30 11.72 -2.35
N GLY A 91 14.50 11.11 -1.49
CA GLY A 91 13.07 11.09 -1.67
C GLY A 91 12.35 10.70 -0.39
N ILE A 92 11.12 11.17 -0.31
CA ILE A 92 10.20 10.94 0.79
C ILE A 92 8.89 10.42 0.21
N ALA A 93 8.29 9.47 0.93
CA ALA A 93 6.97 8.97 0.64
C ALA A 93 6.17 8.96 1.94
N PHE A 94 4.94 9.46 1.85
CA PHE A 94 3.95 9.39 2.91
C PHE A 94 2.83 8.48 2.43
N GLN A 95 2.57 7.44 3.19
CA GLN A 95 1.49 6.49 2.94
C GLN A 95 0.59 6.49 4.16
N TYR A 96 -0.70 6.54 3.90
CA TYR A 96 -1.70 6.52 4.93
C TYR A 96 -2.83 5.61 4.50
N ASP A 97 -3.33 4.82 5.44
CA ASP A 97 -4.42 3.89 5.19
C ASP A 97 -5.51 4.16 6.22
N GLU A 98 -6.67 4.55 5.72
CA GLU A 98 -7.85 4.76 6.53
C GLU A 98 -8.92 3.77 6.12
N GLN A 99 -9.54 3.16 7.13
CA GLN A 99 -10.87 2.60 6.98
C GLN A 99 -11.84 3.61 7.62
N PRO A 100 -12.50 4.49 6.85
CA PRO A 100 -13.35 5.53 7.41
C PRO A 100 -14.63 4.99 8.06
N PHE A 101 -14.95 3.71 7.88
CA PHE A 101 -16.20 3.12 8.35
C PHE A 101 -15.98 1.75 9.00
N THR A 102 -16.15 1.70 10.32
CA THR A 102 -16.42 0.45 11.05
C THR A 102 -17.94 0.37 11.24
N TYR A 103 -18.56 -0.75 10.85
CA TYR A 103 -19.99 -0.97 11.09
C TYR A 103 -20.22 -1.02 12.62
N GLY A 104 -20.73 0.09 13.20
CA GLY A 104 -20.92 0.26 14.64
C GLY A 104 -20.67 1.67 15.19
N ASP A 105 -20.09 2.60 14.43
CA ASP A 105 -19.90 3.98 14.90
C ASP A 105 -21.19 4.82 14.81
N GLU A 106 -21.93 4.85 15.92
CA GLU A 106 -23.23 5.50 16.12
C GLU A 106 -23.22 7.04 16.18
N ASN A 107 -22.11 7.71 15.83
CA ASN A 107 -21.94 9.15 16.10
C ASN A 107 -21.73 10.07 14.88
N PHE A 108 -22.14 9.68 13.67
CA PHE A 108 -22.08 10.61 12.53
C PHE A 108 -23.38 10.70 11.73
N SER A 109 -24.44 11.12 12.43
CA SER A 109 -25.59 11.78 11.80
C SER A 109 -25.70 13.20 12.33
N TYR A 110 -25.94 14.14 11.41
CA TYR A 110 -26.30 15.55 11.61
C TYR A 110 -25.20 16.61 11.80
N ASN A 111 -24.21 16.73 10.90
CA ASN A 111 -23.56 18.05 10.80
C ASN A 111 -22.96 18.50 9.46
N ASN A 112 -23.42 17.97 8.32
CA ASN A 112 -23.13 18.59 7.03
C ASN A 112 -24.42 18.87 6.24
N LYS A 113 -25.14 19.90 6.69
CA LYS A 113 -25.97 20.76 5.84
C LYS A 113 -25.39 22.16 5.89
N LEU A 114 -24.62 22.53 4.87
CA LEU A 114 -24.54 23.89 4.31
C LEU A 114 -24.21 23.74 2.82
#